data_AF-A0A5N6Y5Q3-F1
#
_entry.id   AF-A0A5N6Y5Q3-F1
#
_cell.length_a   1.000
_cell.length_b   1.000
_cell.length_c   1.000
_cell.angle_alpha   90.00
_cell.angle_beta   90.00
_cell.angle_gamma   90.00
#
_symmetry.space_group_name_H-M   'P 1'
#
loop_
_entity.id
_entity.type
_entity.pdbx_description
1 polymer ?
#
loop_
_entity_poly.entity_id
_entity_poly.type
_entity_poly.pdbx_seq_one_letter_code
_entity_poly.pdbx_strand_id
1 'polypeptide(L)'
;MEIFELTPFDISFEKQLSSCRFSIIFLVVIGGNEYVMKVECGLCDRGIVPKYFGTIDNLDPKLHQPDLKMFLSDQYPLSAVMLEYIPNMQMLHWSNYTKKRMENFIRGLHEIHEARVEHSDIHPRNMMIIEGDPERAIWIDFDRAQTFDLDNITEEQKEWMEFEDELVGEMGVFMDADSLEGHLNHTRMYYY
;
A
#
# COMPACT_ATOMS: atom_id res chain seq x y z
N MET A 1 -0.62 -30.05 11.79
CA MET A 1 0.45 -29.08 11.50
C MET A 1 -0.25 -27.75 11.37
N GLU A 2 -0.02 -26.84 12.30
CA GLU A 2 -0.56 -25.48 12.19
C GLU A 2 0.21 -24.75 11.08
N ILE A 3 -0.52 -24.07 10.20
CA ILE A 3 -0.01 -23.49 8.94
C ILE A 3 0.95 -22.30 9.23
N PHE A 4 1.06 -21.86 10.48
CA PHE A 4 1.79 -20.66 10.91
C PHE A 4 3.32 -20.81 11.03
N GLU A 5 3.88 -22.01 10.84
CA GLU A 5 5.34 -22.27 10.90
C GLU A 5 5.95 -22.72 9.55
N LEU A 6 5.25 -22.51 8.43
CA LEU A 6 5.74 -22.94 7.12
C LEU A 6 6.77 -21.97 6.55
N THR A 7 7.85 -22.51 5.99
CA THR A 7 8.81 -21.77 5.18
C THR A 7 8.54 -21.96 3.69
N PRO A 8 9.03 -21.10 2.79
CA PRO A 8 8.86 -21.27 1.35
C PRO A 8 9.40 -22.61 0.81
N PHE A 9 10.35 -23.24 1.50
CA PHE A 9 10.91 -24.54 1.12
C PHE A 9 9.98 -25.72 1.43
N ASP A 10 8.96 -25.52 2.26
CA ASP A 10 7.98 -26.54 2.62
C ASP A 10 6.84 -26.67 1.59
N ILE A 11 6.87 -25.86 0.53
CA ILE A 11 5.85 -25.76 -0.50
C ILE A 11 6.36 -26.39 -1.80
N SER A 12 5.74 -27.49 -2.25
CA SER A 12 5.92 -28.03 -3.60
C SER A 12 4.85 -27.49 -4.54
N PHE A 13 5.25 -26.84 -5.63
CA PHE A 13 4.31 -26.35 -6.65
C PHE A 13 4.06 -27.44 -7.70
N GLU A 14 2.86 -28.01 -7.71
CA GLU A 14 2.53 -29.14 -8.59
C GLU A 14 1.95 -28.68 -9.93
N LYS A 15 0.98 -27.76 -9.88
CA LYS A 15 0.26 -27.34 -11.09
C LYS A 15 -0.25 -25.92 -10.99
N GLN A 16 -0.02 -25.12 -12.01
CA GLN A 16 -0.74 -23.87 -12.18
C GLN A 16 -2.19 -24.17 -12.61
N LEU A 17 -3.15 -23.72 -11.81
CA LEU A 17 -4.57 -23.92 -12.03
C LEU A 17 -5.20 -22.76 -12.81
N SER A 18 -4.77 -21.53 -12.55
CA SER A 18 -5.25 -20.32 -13.23
C SER A 18 -4.21 -19.21 -13.17
N SER A 19 -4.26 -18.27 -14.11
CA SER A 19 -3.49 -17.04 -14.07
C SER A 19 -4.29 -15.90 -14.67
N CYS A 20 -4.22 -14.75 -14.00
CA CYS A 20 -4.62 -13.46 -14.54
C CYS A 20 -3.50 -12.45 -14.29
N ARG A 21 -3.74 -11.18 -14.66
CA ARG A 21 -2.78 -10.09 -14.44
C ARG A 21 -2.41 -9.86 -12.97
N PHE A 22 -3.28 -10.27 -12.04
CA PHE A 22 -3.18 -9.92 -10.61
C PHE A 22 -3.00 -11.12 -9.69
N SER A 23 -3.16 -12.34 -10.18
CA SER A 23 -2.94 -13.51 -9.37
C SER A 23 -2.59 -14.73 -10.21
N ILE A 24 -1.86 -15.64 -9.58
CA ILE A 24 -1.66 -16.98 -10.09
C ILE A 24 -2.13 -17.95 -9.02
N ILE A 25 -2.94 -18.91 -9.42
CA ILE A 25 -3.45 -19.96 -8.54
C ILE A 25 -2.69 -21.25 -8.86
N PHE A 26 -2.13 -21.87 -7.83
CA PHE A 26 -1.43 -23.14 -7.90
C PHE A 26 -2.14 -24.19 -7.05
N LEU A 27 -2.08 -25.44 -7.51
CA LEU A 27 -2.12 -26.61 -6.66
C LEU A 27 -0.72 -26.76 -6.06
N VAL A 28 -0.63 -26.76 -4.74
CA VAL A 28 0.62 -26.95 -4.01
C VAL A 28 0.49 -28.10 -3.03
N VAL A 29 1.60 -28.77 -2.72
CA VAL A 29 1.68 -29.79 -1.68
C VAL A 29 2.51 -29.25 -0.53
N ILE A 30 1.94 -29.29 0.68
CA ILE A 30 2.59 -28.85 1.93
C ILE A 30 2.44 -29.97 2.95
N GLY A 31 3.56 -30.47 3.49
CA GLY A 31 3.53 -31.58 4.45
C GLY A 31 2.83 -32.85 3.92
N GLY A 32 2.87 -33.09 2.60
CA GLY A 32 2.24 -34.23 1.94
C GLY A 32 0.74 -34.09 1.68
N ASN A 33 0.12 -32.95 1.97
CA ASN A 33 -1.28 -32.68 1.67
C ASN A 33 -1.40 -31.64 0.55
N GLU A 34 -2.44 -31.77 -0.27
CA GLU A 34 -2.73 -30.86 -1.37
C GLU A 34 -3.53 -29.63 -0.89
N TYR A 35 -3.13 -28.46 -1.36
CA TYR A 35 -3.75 -27.17 -1.10
C TYR A 35 -3.90 -26.37 -2.40
N VAL A 36 -4.90 -25.50 -2.45
CA VAL A 36 -4.98 -24.45 -3.48
C VAL A 36 -4.37 -23.19 -2.90
N MET A 37 -3.25 -22.76 -3.48
CA MET A 37 -2.54 -21.54 -3.09
C MET A 37 -2.78 -20.47 -4.14
N LYS A 38 -3.37 -19.37 -3.72
CA LYS A 38 -3.51 -18.16 -4.53
C LYS A 38 -2.38 -17.20 -4.18
N VAL A 39 -1.60 -16.81 -5.18
CA VAL A 39 -0.56 -15.81 -5.06
C VAL A 39 -1.12 -14.52 -5.63
N GLU A 40 -1.24 -13.48 -4.80
CA GLU A 40 -1.84 -12.20 -5.18
C GLU A 40 -0.79 -11.10 -5.49
N CYS A 41 -1.30 -9.99 -5.99
CA CYS A 41 -0.66 -9.11 -6.96
C CYS A 41 0.55 -8.33 -6.41
N GLY A 42 1.68 -8.40 -7.13
CA GLY A 42 2.98 -7.80 -6.80
C GLY A 42 3.04 -6.26 -6.82
N LEU A 43 2.14 -5.57 -6.12
CA LEU A 43 2.25 -4.13 -5.83
C LEU A 43 3.60 -3.82 -5.18
N CYS A 44 4.03 -4.66 -4.24
CA CYS A 44 5.35 -4.58 -3.61
C CYS A 44 6.50 -4.76 -4.61
N ASP A 45 6.41 -5.76 -5.51
CA ASP A 45 7.46 -6.04 -6.49
C ASP A 45 7.60 -4.94 -7.55
N ARG A 46 6.49 -4.24 -7.84
CA ARG A 46 6.48 -3.07 -8.73
C ARG A 46 6.83 -1.77 -8.02
N GLY A 47 7.06 -1.81 -6.71
CA GLY A 47 7.45 -0.66 -5.90
C GLY A 47 6.34 0.38 -5.71
N ILE A 48 5.08 -0.01 -5.91
CA ILE A 48 3.89 0.85 -5.72
C ILE A 48 3.60 1.03 -4.23
N VAL A 49 3.85 -0.02 -3.44
CA VAL A 49 3.76 0.00 -1.98
C VAL A 49 5.05 -0.61 -1.40
N PRO A 50 5.44 -0.28 -0.16
CA PRO A 50 6.60 -0.90 0.49
C PRO A 50 6.42 -2.41 0.64
N LYS A 51 7.51 -3.19 0.56
CA LYS A 51 7.45 -4.61 0.91
C LYS A 51 7.02 -4.78 2.37
N TYR A 52 6.10 -5.70 2.61
CA TYR A 52 5.70 -6.14 3.94
C TYR A 52 6.58 -7.32 4.39
N PHE A 53 7.10 -7.25 5.61
CA PHE A 53 7.96 -8.29 6.19
C PHE A 53 7.32 -9.06 7.35
N GLY A 54 6.18 -8.60 7.87
CA GLY A 54 5.50 -9.27 8.99
C GLY A 54 4.96 -8.29 10.03
N THR A 55 4.38 -8.84 11.08
CA THR A 55 3.95 -8.12 12.28
C THR A 55 4.75 -8.59 13.50
N ILE A 56 4.89 -7.71 14.48
CA ILE A 56 5.37 -8.03 15.83
C ILE A 56 4.20 -7.76 16.76
N ASP A 57 3.79 -8.78 17.51
CA ASP A 57 2.74 -8.65 18.52
C ASP A 57 3.32 -8.57 19.93
N ASN A 58 2.51 -8.07 20.87
CA ASN A 58 2.83 -8.01 22.29
C ASN A 58 4.12 -7.23 22.61
N LEU A 59 4.38 -6.15 21.88
CA LEU A 59 5.52 -5.29 22.10
C LEU A 59 5.34 -4.53 23.44
N ASP A 60 6.25 -4.72 24.39
CA ASP A 60 6.20 -4.03 25.69
C ASP A 60 6.83 -2.63 25.60
N PRO A 61 6.05 -1.54 25.65
CA PRO A 61 6.59 -0.18 25.54
C PRO A 61 7.57 0.16 26.67
N LYS A 62 7.52 -0.52 27.81
CA LYS A 62 8.43 -0.26 28.94
C LYS A 62 9.86 -0.65 28.63
N LEU A 63 10.08 -1.67 27.80
CA LEU A 63 11.40 -2.18 27.43
C LEU A 63 12.10 -1.31 26.37
N HIS A 64 11.33 -0.47 25.67
CA HIS A 64 11.80 0.33 24.54
C HIS A 64 11.66 1.83 24.79
N GLN A 65 11.92 2.26 26.02
CA GLN A 65 12.01 3.68 26.36
C GLN A 65 13.38 4.25 25.94
N PRO A 66 13.44 5.49 25.42
CA PRO A 66 12.37 6.49 25.42
C PRO A 66 11.40 6.41 24.22
N ASP A 67 11.71 5.61 23.20
CA ASP A 67 11.07 5.69 21.89
C ASP A 67 9.57 5.36 21.91
N LEU A 68 9.16 4.40 22.77
CA LEU A 68 7.75 4.00 22.91
C LEU A 68 7.04 4.62 24.13
N LYS A 69 7.60 5.69 24.70
CA LYS A 69 7.07 6.31 25.93
C LYS A 69 5.59 6.74 25.80
N MET A 70 5.16 7.17 24.61
CA MET A 70 3.79 7.66 24.40
C MET A 70 2.72 6.58 24.62
N PHE A 71 3.10 5.31 24.48
CA PHE A 71 2.21 4.16 24.58
C PHE A 71 2.19 3.52 25.98
N LEU A 72 2.89 4.08 26.96
CA LEU A 72 2.99 3.49 28.32
C LEU A 72 1.65 3.41 29.05
N SER A 73 0.67 4.23 28.64
CA SER A 73 -0.66 4.29 29.22
C SER A 73 -1.69 3.49 28.43
N ASP A 74 -1.28 2.83 27.34
CA ASP A 74 -2.19 2.09 26.48
C ASP A 74 -2.68 0.83 27.19
N GLN A 75 -3.98 0.56 27.05
CA GLN A 75 -4.64 -0.56 27.70
C GLN A 75 -4.25 -1.91 27.06
N TYR A 76 -3.91 -1.90 25.78
CA TYR A 76 -3.65 -3.10 24.99
C TYR A 76 -2.17 -3.22 24.60
N PRO A 77 -1.63 -4.44 24.47
CA PRO A 77 -0.30 -4.64 23.96
C PRO A 77 -0.16 -4.06 22.55
N LEU A 78 0.99 -3.47 22.26
CA LEU A 78 1.27 -2.88 20.96
C LEU A 78 1.54 -3.98 19.94
N SER A 79 0.99 -3.81 18.75
CA SER A 79 1.45 -4.51 17.55
C SER A 79 2.17 -3.53 16.65
N ALA A 80 3.19 -4.01 15.94
CA ALA A 80 3.95 -3.25 14.98
C ALA A 80 3.98 -3.97 13.64
N VAL A 81 3.97 -3.22 12.54
CA VAL A 81 4.14 -3.73 11.18
C VAL A 81 5.58 -3.47 10.74
N MET A 82 6.22 -4.47 10.14
CA MET A 82 7.56 -4.34 9.56
C MET A 82 7.45 -4.12 8.05
N LEU A 83 7.96 -2.99 7.57
CA LEU A 83 7.94 -2.59 6.16
C LEU A 83 9.35 -2.36 5.60
N GLU A 84 9.46 -2.33 4.27
CA GLU A 84 10.65 -1.89 3.54
C GLU A 84 11.10 -0.51 4.01
N TYR A 85 12.35 -0.41 4.44
CA TYR A 85 13.01 0.88 4.62
C TYR A 85 13.44 1.42 3.26
N ILE A 86 12.87 2.54 2.84
CA ILE A 86 13.18 3.18 1.57
C ILE A 86 13.88 4.52 1.86
N PRO A 87 15.19 4.64 1.60
CA PRO A 87 15.95 5.85 1.90
C PRO A 87 15.54 7.01 0.98
N ASN A 88 15.67 8.24 1.49
CA ASN A 88 15.39 9.48 0.76
C ASN A 88 13.94 9.59 0.24
N MET A 89 12.98 8.95 0.90
CA MET A 89 11.56 9.22 0.70
C MET A 89 11.24 10.65 1.07
N GLN A 90 10.49 11.32 0.21
CA GLN A 90 9.93 12.63 0.45
C GLN A 90 8.43 12.60 0.15
N MET A 91 7.66 13.32 0.96
CA MET A 91 6.25 13.56 0.69
C MET A 91 6.10 14.33 -0.62
N LEU A 92 5.10 13.96 -1.42
CA LEU A 92 4.72 14.73 -2.59
C LEU A 92 4.24 16.13 -2.17
N HIS A 93 4.77 17.15 -2.84
CA HIS A 93 4.50 18.55 -2.57
C HIS A 93 4.60 19.36 -3.85
N TRP A 94 3.92 20.51 -3.94
CA TRP A 94 3.95 21.35 -5.14
C TRP A 94 5.39 21.71 -5.57
N SER A 95 6.32 21.87 -4.62
CA SER A 95 7.70 22.25 -4.91
C SER A 95 8.55 21.10 -5.48
N ASN A 96 8.12 19.86 -5.33
CA ASN A 96 8.77 18.67 -5.90
C ASN A 96 7.87 17.94 -6.90
N TYR A 97 6.77 18.58 -7.29
CA TYR A 97 5.79 18.06 -8.23
C TYR A 97 6.39 17.97 -9.64
N THR A 98 6.00 16.92 -10.34
CA THR A 98 6.05 16.88 -11.80
C THR A 98 4.81 16.14 -12.29
N LYS A 99 4.36 16.46 -13.51
CA LYS A 99 3.26 15.71 -14.15
C LYS A 99 3.51 14.21 -14.19
N LYS A 100 4.76 13.79 -14.48
CA LYS A 100 5.15 12.38 -14.54
C LYS A 100 4.99 11.67 -13.18
N ARG A 101 5.34 12.34 -12.08
CA ARG A 101 5.14 11.81 -10.72
C ARG A 101 3.66 11.59 -10.43
N MET A 102 2.83 12.57 -10.76
CA MET A 102 1.38 12.46 -10.57
C MET A 102 0.77 11.33 -11.41
N GLU A 103 1.16 11.22 -12.68
CA GLU A 103 0.74 10.10 -13.55
C GLU A 103 1.12 8.73 -12.96
N ASN A 104 2.26 8.64 -12.27
CA ASN A 104 2.68 7.41 -11.61
C ASN A 104 1.89 7.12 -10.33
N PHE A 105 1.49 8.14 -9.56
CA PHE A 105 0.58 7.96 -8.43
C PHE A 105 -0.80 7.51 -8.86
N ILE A 106 -1.39 8.16 -9.87
CA ILE A 106 -2.69 7.77 -10.45
C ILE A 106 -2.64 6.32 -10.94
N ARG A 107 -1.58 5.96 -11.70
CA ARG A 107 -1.40 4.57 -12.13
C ARG A 107 -1.24 3.61 -10.95
N GLY A 108 -0.48 4.00 -9.92
CA GLY A 108 -0.31 3.20 -8.71
C GLY A 108 -1.63 2.97 -7.97
N LEU A 109 -2.48 3.99 -7.88
CA LEU A 109 -3.81 3.88 -7.26
C LEU A 109 -4.73 2.97 -8.06
N HIS A 110 -4.77 3.12 -9.39
CA HIS A 110 -5.51 2.17 -10.24
C HIS A 110 -5.07 0.73 -10.02
N GLU A 111 -3.76 0.48 -9.85
CA GLU A 111 -3.28 -0.88 -9.59
C GLU A 111 -3.66 -1.39 -8.20
N ILE A 112 -3.77 -0.50 -7.20
CA ILE A 112 -4.29 -0.80 -5.85
C ILE A 112 -5.78 -1.17 -5.95
N HIS A 113 -6.59 -0.41 -6.69
CA HIS A 113 -8.00 -0.72 -6.94
C HIS A 113 -8.19 -1.99 -7.78
N GLU A 114 -7.34 -2.24 -8.78
CA GLU A 114 -7.33 -3.50 -9.54
C GLU A 114 -7.05 -4.71 -8.63
N ALA A 115 -6.29 -4.51 -7.55
CA ALA A 115 -6.08 -5.49 -6.48
C ALA A 115 -7.22 -5.56 -5.45
N ARG A 116 -8.32 -4.82 -5.68
CA ARG A 116 -9.53 -4.74 -4.83
C ARG A 116 -9.27 -4.17 -3.45
N VAL A 117 -8.37 -3.21 -3.39
CA VAL A 117 -8.10 -2.42 -2.20
C VAL A 117 -8.55 -1.00 -2.48
N GLU A 118 -9.44 -0.44 -1.69
CA GLU A 118 -9.66 1.00 -1.58
C GLU A 118 -8.69 1.54 -0.53
N HIS A 119 -7.99 2.64 -0.80
CA HIS A 119 -6.99 3.15 0.15
C HIS A 119 -7.62 3.93 1.31
N SER A 120 -8.70 4.65 1.04
CA SER A 120 -9.50 5.52 1.91
C SER A 120 -8.73 6.67 2.60
N ASP A 121 -7.48 6.92 2.20
CA ASP A 121 -6.64 8.01 2.73
C ASP A 121 -5.61 8.53 1.73
N ILE A 122 -6.08 8.93 0.55
CA ILE A 122 -5.27 9.38 -0.60
C ILE A 122 -4.60 10.76 -0.43
N HIS A 123 -4.36 11.23 0.79
CA HIS A 123 -3.75 12.54 1.03
C HIS A 123 -2.25 12.53 0.66
N PRO A 124 -1.65 13.68 0.27
CA PRO A 124 -0.24 13.77 -0.10
C PRO A 124 0.76 13.22 0.94
N ARG A 125 0.39 13.23 2.24
CA ARG A 125 1.21 12.61 3.32
C ARG A 125 1.49 11.12 3.11
N ASN A 126 0.62 10.46 2.33
CA ASN A 126 0.69 9.04 2.00
C ASN A 126 1.25 8.79 0.58
N MET A 127 1.62 9.87 -0.12
CA MET A 127 2.18 9.84 -1.47
C MET A 127 3.68 10.13 -1.42
N MET A 128 4.51 9.09 -1.44
CA MET A 128 5.96 9.19 -1.31
C MET A 128 6.68 9.11 -2.65
N ILE A 129 7.60 10.03 -2.86
CA ILE A 129 8.55 10.06 -3.99
C ILE A 129 9.96 9.78 -3.49
N ILE A 130 10.88 9.40 -4.38
CA ILE A 130 12.30 9.25 -4.05
C ILE A 130 13.11 10.37 -4.68
N GLU A 131 13.97 11.00 -3.89
CA GLU A 131 14.93 11.97 -4.41
C GLU A 131 15.89 11.29 -5.40
N GLY A 132 16.05 11.87 -6.59
CA GLY A 132 16.89 11.31 -7.65
C GLY A 132 16.21 10.23 -8.51
N ASP A 133 15.00 9.79 -8.17
CA ASP A 133 14.17 8.92 -8.99
C ASP A 133 12.85 9.63 -9.36
N PRO A 134 12.74 10.16 -10.59
CA PRO A 134 11.53 10.87 -11.01
C PRO A 134 10.35 9.94 -11.27
N GLU A 135 10.57 8.62 -11.36
CA GLU A 135 9.53 7.67 -11.74
C GLU A 135 8.94 6.91 -10.54
N ARG A 136 9.69 6.75 -9.45
CA ARG A 136 9.21 6.02 -8.27
C ARG A 136 8.17 6.82 -7.48
N ALA A 137 6.95 6.29 -7.44
CA ALA A 137 5.81 6.78 -6.68
C ALA A 137 5.31 5.64 -5.78
N ILE A 138 5.23 5.89 -4.47
CA ILE A 138 4.95 4.89 -3.45
C ILE A 138 3.76 5.37 -2.62
N TRP A 139 2.71 4.56 -2.56
CA TRP A 139 1.59 4.72 -1.64
C TRP A 139 1.92 4.04 -0.31
N ILE A 140 1.64 4.73 0.81
CA ILE A 140 1.86 4.22 2.17
C ILE A 140 0.62 4.46 3.03
N ASP A 141 0.61 3.89 4.24
CA ASP A 141 -0.44 4.10 5.25
C ASP A 141 -1.82 3.58 4.82
N PHE A 142 -1.96 2.25 4.88
CA PHE A 142 -3.19 1.53 4.54
C PHE A 142 -4.08 1.30 5.76
N ASP A 143 -3.91 2.06 6.86
CA ASP A 143 -4.65 1.84 8.11
C ASP A 143 -6.17 2.06 7.97
N ARG A 144 -6.57 2.83 6.94
CA ARG A 144 -7.99 3.05 6.58
C ARG A 144 -8.47 2.20 5.42
N ALA A 145 -7.57 1.44 4.80
CA ALA A 145 -7.88 0.75 3.57
C ALA A 145 -8.95 -0.32 3.77
N GLN A 146 -9.75 -0.54 2.74
CA GLN A 146 -10.75 -1.60 2.69
C GLN A 146 -10.39 -2.60 1.59
N THR A 147 -10.50 -3.88 1.90
CA THR A 147 -10.32 -4.97 0.91
C THR A 147 -11.67 -5.54 0.52
N PHE A 148 -11.91 -5.70 -0.77
CA PHE A 148 -13.16 -6.24 -1.29
C PHE A 148 -12.98 -7.65 -1.88
N ASP A 149 -14.06 -8.42 -1.90
CA ASP A 149 -14.08 -9.72 -2.55
C ASP A 149 -13.85 -9.55 -4.07
N LEU A 150 -12.87 -10.26 -4.60
CA LEU A 150 -12.52 -10.26 -6.01
C LEU A 150 -13.67 -10.71 -6.91
N ASP A 151 -14.50 -11.63 -6.43
CA ASP A 151 -15.59 -12.22 -7.21
C ASP A 151 -16.93 -11.50 -7.00
N ASN A 152 -17.06 -10.69 -5.94
CA ASN A 152 -18.34 -10.10 -5.51
C ASN A 152 -18.24 -8.64 -5.05
N ILE A 153 -17.61 -7.78 -5.86
CA ILE A 153 -17.63 -6.33 -5.60
C ILE A 153 -19.04 -5.75 -5.82
N THR A 154 -19.51 -4.90 -4.92
CA THR A 154 -20.78 -4.17 -5.11
C THR A 154 -20.58 -2.95 -6.01
N GLU A 155 -21.66 -2.40 -6.56
CA GLU A 155 -21.58 -1.13 -7.31
C GLU A 155 -21.11 0.02 -6.41
N GLU A 156 -21.58 0.08 -5.16
CA GLU A 156 -21.15 1.09 -4.19
C GLU A 156 -19.63 1.05 -3.93
N GLN A 157 -19.04 -0.15 -3.81
CA GLN A 157 -17.59 -0.30 -3.64
C GLN A 157 -16.80 0.11 -4.88
N LYS A 158 -17.36 -0.06 -6.08
CA LYS A 158 -16.76 0.47 -7.31
C LYS A 158 -16.82 2.00 -7.32
N GLU A 159 -17.97 2.57 -6.97
CA GLU A 159 -18.15 4.02 -6.88
C GLU A 159 -17.16 4.65 -5.89
N TRP A 160 -16.83 3.98 -4.77
CA TRP A 160 -15.80 4.46 -3.84
C TRP A 160 -14.41 4.52 -4.48
N MET A 161 -13.98 3.45 -5.18
CA MET A 161 -12.68 3.44 -5.87
C MET A 161 -12.64 4.46 -7.02
N GLU A 162 -13.70 4.55 -7.82
CA GLU A 162 -13.83 5.56 -8.88
C GLU A 162 -13.75 6.98 -8.33
N PHE A 163 -14.36 7.21 -7.16
CA PHE A 163 -14.27 8.49 -6.47
C PHE A 163 -12.84 8.82 -5.98
N GLU A 164 -12.08 7.83 -5.50
CA GLU A 164 -10.66 8.04 -5.17
C GLU A 164 -9.83 8.43 -6.41
N ASP A 165 -10.10 7.79 -7.56
CA ASP A 165 -9.43 8.10 -8.82
C ASP A 165 -9.72 9.54 -9.27
N GLU A 166 -10.98 9.97 -9.18
CA GLU A 166 -11.39 11.34 -9.48
C GLU A 166 -10.69 12.35 -8.55
N LEU A 167 -10.64 12.07 -7.25
CA LEU A 167 -9.99 12.94 -6.26
C LEU A 167 -8.49 13.07 -6.49
N VAL A 168 -7.77 11.97 -6.76
CA VAL A 168 -6.33 12.04 -7.07
C VAL A 168 -6.09 12.74 -8.41
N GLY A 169 -6.97 12.54 -9.39
CA GLY A 169 -6.94 13.26 -10.66
C GLY A 169 -7.09 14.78 -10.48
N GLU A 170 -8.07 15.22 -9.69
CA GLU A 170 -8.30 16.63 -9.35
C GLU A 170 -7.12 17.22 -8.57
N MET A 171 -6.62 16.50 -7.57
CA MET A 171 -5.43 16.88 -6.81
C MET A 171 -4.23 17.10 -7.76
N GLY A 172 -4.08 16.26 -8.78
CA GLY A 172 -3.04 16.40 -9.79
C GLY A 172 -3.11 17.71 -10.58
N VAL A 173 -4.33 18.19 -10.89
CA VAL A 173 -4.56 19.48 -11.54
C VAL A 173 -4.22 20.64 -10.61
N PHE A 174 -4.63 20.56 -9.34
CA PHE A 174 -4.31 21.59 -8.35
C PHE A 174 -2.82 21.66 -8.01
N MET A 175 -2.13 20.52 -7.96
CA MET A 175 -0.67 20.51 -7.77
C MET A 175 0.07 21.13 -8.94
N ASP A 176 -0.39 20.93 -10.18
CA ASP A 176 0.18 21.59 -11.36
C ASP A 176 0.03 23.11 -11.25
N ALA A 177 -1.15 23.58 -10.85
CA ALA A 177 -1.40 25.00 -10.62
C ALA A 177 -0.50 25.58 -9.51
N ASP A 178 -0.42 24.94 -8.34
CA ASP A 178 0.45 25.37 -7.24
C ASP A 178 1.94 25.36 -7.65
N SER A 179 2.35 24.37 -8.45
CA SER A 179 3.72 24.29 -8.98
C SER A 179 4.03 25.44 -9.95
N LEU A 180 3.07 25.85 -10.77
CA LEU A 180 3.21 26.98 -11.71
C LEU A 180 3.18 28.34 -11.00
N GLU A 181 2.33 28.48 -9.98
CA GLU A 181 2.24 29.70 -9.14
C GLU A 181 3.44 29.84 -8.20
N GLY A 182 4.09 28.73 -7.83
CA GLY A 182 5.26 28.71 -6.96
C GLY A 182 4.92 28.86 -5.47
N HIS A 183 3.68 28.58 -5.08
CA HIS A 183 3.25 28.56 -3.67
C HIS A 183 2.04 27.65 -3.45
N LEU A 184 1.84 27.21 -2.21
CA LEU A 184 0.68 26.40 -1.81
C LEU A 184 -0.60 27.23 -1.76
N ASN A 185 -1.57 26.91 -2.63
CA ASN A 185 -2.86 27.60 -2.69
C ASN A 185 -4.01 26.60 -2.88
N HIS A 186 -4.05 25.95 -4.03
CA HIS A 186 -5.14 25.07 -4.47
C HIS A 186 -5.15 23.75 -3.69
N THR A 187 -3.98 23.19 -3.39
CA THR A 187 -3.89 21.90 -2.69
C THR A 187 -3.89 22.01 -1.17
N ARG A 188 -4.03 23.21 -0.61
CA ARG A 188 -3.97 23.45 0.83
C ARG A 188 -4.92 22.56 1.63
N MET A 189 -6.11 22.28 1.09
CA MET A 189 -7.14 21.43 1.71
C MET A 189 -6.75 19.96 1.86
N TYR A 190 -5.72 19.49 1.16
CA TYR A 190 -5.23 18.11 1.28
C TYR A 190 -4.08 17.96 2.31
N TYR A 191 -3.54 19.07 2.82
CA TYR A 191 -2.44 19.05 3.79
C TYR A 191 -2.87 19.37 5.24
N TYR A 192 -4.06 19.94 5.43
CA TYR A 192 -4.57 20.45 6.71
C TYR A 192 -6.04 20.13 6.87
#